data_AF-A0A5C6FX31-F1
#
_entry.id   AF-A0A5C6FX31-F1
#
_cell.length_a   1.000
_cell.length_b   1.000
_cell.length_c   1.000
_cell.angle_alpha   90.00
_cell.angle_beta   90.00
_cell.angle_gamma   90.00
#
_symmetry.space_group_name_H-M   'P 1'
#
loop_
_entity.id
_entity.type
_entity.pdbx_description
1 polymer ?
#
loop_
_entity_poly.entity_id
_entity_poly.type
_entity_poly.pdbx_seq_one_letter_code
_entity_poly.pdbx_strand_id
1 'polypeptide(L)'
;MIRRTRLTRLGWHFGFVIAFAMLGGAIRGLNLLLVLAAIMVGALITQWRWCTRAAESVDIRRRLPSEAFAGTPFRVRFRLTNHNRFLPLWMLRITDQIVLDDQRNSGRWLKVLGGGTAGPEQRAKAVSGIGVVGGRQTVTPSYICRIADRGSYRFGPVTVSTTFPFSLMKAEAQSDLGQVLDVYPRLLRLRRGWKNVLLQRTGGATVGAHRGGNDEGDFFGLREYHPGDNPKWIHWRTTARLGDLAVRQFEQQRRYDVCLLLDAWYAPDQAMPSVLSGSPSSSKSSGSNWSGRIRTGDDVETAISLAATLLVDLASQPGNRVVFASAGVSSRAMIAGTSFEARRRLFQTLARIQPSAKPPIKQTLDHAVEAVGLPQDLIVASPRSQEDAMNGDPELRDILTMWARRGRIRWLDVTTDTVGGMIVSPDSNSQPSPGTARSGQTAKQFLDTDAAASVGLRKDEA
;
A
#
# COMPACT_ATOMS: atom_id res chain seq x y z
N MET A 1 27.69 -6.64 -5.96
CA MET A 1 27.70 -6.25 -4.53
C MET A 1 29.00 -5.49 -4.27
N ILE A 2 28.93 -4.26 -3.76
CA ILE A 2 30.13 -3.46 -3.47
C ILE A 2 30.57 -3.79 -2.03
N ARG A 3 31.83 -4.14 -1.84
CA ARG A 3 32.39 -4.53 -0.55
C ARG A 3 33.45 -3.53 -0.12
N ARG A 4 33.40 -3.09 1.14
CA ARG A 4 34.33 -2.11 1.70
C ARG A 4 34.69 -2.49 3.13
N THR A 5 35.96 -2.39 3.47
CA THR A 5 36.46 -2.51 4.85
C THR A 5 37.16 -1.23 5.22
N ARG A 6 36.84 -0.66 6.39
CA ARG A 6 37.44 0.59 6.87
C ARG A 6 37.78 0.47 8.35
N LEU A 7 38.87 1.11 8.79
CA LEU A 7 39.13 1.28 10.22
C LEU A 7 38.05 2.15 10.84
N THR A 8 37.62 1.77 12.04
CA THR A 8 36.76 2.62 12.88
C THR A 8 37.60 3.68 13.59
N ARG A 9 36.95 4.62 14.27
CA ARG A 9 37.67 5.54 15.17
C ARG A 9 38.50 4.78 16.21
N LEU A 10 37.93 3.73 16.81
CA LEU A 10 38.65 2.89 17.78
C LEU A 10 39.87 2.20 17.14
N GLY A 11 39.73 1.69 15.90
CA GLY A 11 40.83 1.12 15.15
C GLY A 11 42.00 2.08 14.95
N TRP A 12 41.72 3.36 14.69
CA TRP A 12 42.75 4.39 14.57
C TRP A 12 43.48 4.64 15.88
N HIS A 13 42.77 4.72 17.01
CA HIS A 13 43.41 4.85 18.33
C HIS A 13 44.25 3.62 18.66
N PHE A 14 43.76 2.43 18.33
CA PHE A 14 44.50 1.18 18.51
C PHE A 14 45.78 1.16 17.66
N GLY A 15 45.70 1.60 16.40
CA GLY A 15 46.87 1.76 15.52
C GLY A 15 47.88 2.78 16.06
N PHE A 16 47.42 3.88 16.64
CA PHE A 16 48.29 4.87 17.29
C PHE A 16 49.03 4.26 18.50
N VAL A 17 48.33 3.50 19.36
CA VAL A 17 48.96 2.83 20.51
C VAL A 17 50.00 1.81 20.04
N ILE A 18 49.72 1.04 18.98
CA ILE A 18 50.70 0.13 18.37
C ILE A 18 51.95 0.91 17.93
N ALA A 19 51.78 2.01 17.19
CA ALA A 19 52.89 2.80 16.69
C ALA A 19 53.72 3.42 17.82
N PHE A 20 53.05 3.98 18.83
CA PHE A 20 53.70 4.52 20.02
C PHE A 20 54.49 3.43 20.76
N ALA A 21 53.90 2.24 20.90
CA ALA A 21 54.56 1.14 21.55
C ALA A 21 55.78 0.68 20.75
N MET A 22 55.62 0.41 19.45
CA MET A 22 56.71 -0.03 18.59
C MET A 22 57.89 0.97 18.60
N LEU A 23 57.60 2.27 18.51
CA LEU A 23 58.61 3.33 18.55
C LEU A 23 59.30 3.42 19.92
N GLY A 24 58.53 3.46 21.01
CA GLY A 24 59.08 3.52 22.37
C GLY A 24 59.92 2.30 22.74
N GLY A 25 59.49 1.11 22.29
CA GLY A 25 60.21 -0.15 22.47
C GLY A 25 61.51 -0.19 21.70
N ALA A 26 61.51 0.27 20.44
CA ALA A 26 62.70 0.35 19.60
C ALA A 26 63.73 1.35 20.13
N ILE A 27 63.30 2.54 20.57
CA ILE A 27 64.22 3.58 21.07
C ILE A 27 64.85 3.17 22.41
N ARG A 28 64.08 2.57 23.32
CA ARG A 28 64.56 2.22 24.67
C ARG A 28 65.12 0.80 24.80
N GLY A 29 65.09 0.00 23.73
CA GLY A 29 65.49 -1.42 23.80
C GLY A 29 64.57 -2.29 24.67
N LEU A 30 63.32 -1.86 24.88
CA LEU A 30 62.36 -2.59 25.73
C LEU A 30 61.69 -3.72 24.93
N ASN A 31 62.27 -4.92 24.97
CA ASN A 31 61.77 -6.09 24.24
C ASN A 31 60.31 -6.45 24.56
N LEU A 32 59.88 -6.32 25.82
CA LEU A 32 58.49 -6.59 26.22
C LEU A 32 57.49 -5.73 25.44
N LEU A 33 57.87 -4.49 25.17
CA LEU A 33 57.02 -3.50 24.54
C LEU A 33 56.90 -3.75 23.04
N LEU A 34 57.97 -4.29 22.41
CA LEU A 34 57.94 -4.80 21.04
C LEU A 34 57.08 -6.07 20.92
N VAL A 35 57.17 -7.00 21.87
CA VAL A 35 56.32 -8.21 21.89
C VAL A 35 54.84 -7.84 22.02
N LEU A 36 54.51 -6.88 22.90
CA LEU A 36 53.15 -6.38 23.03
C LEU A 36 52.64 -5.74 21.73
N ALA A 37 53.46 -4.89 21.09
CA ALA A 37 53.11 -4.29 19.81
C ALA A 37 52.87 -5.36 18.73
N ALA A 38 53.69 -6.41 18.68
CA ALA A 38 53.53 -7.52 17.74
C ALA A 38 52.21 -8.29 17.95
N ILE A 39 51.83 -8.57 19.22
CA ILE A 39 50.54 -9.21 19.55
C ILE A 39 49.37 -8.34 19.10
N MET A 40 49.45 -7.02 19.35
CA MET A 40 48.40 -6.08 18.93
C MET A 40 48.28 -6.00 17.41
N VAL A 41 49.40 -6.00 16.67
CA VAL A 41 49.39 -6.11 15.20
C VAL A 41 48.75 -7.41 14.74
N GLY A 42 49.09 -8.54 15.37
CA GLY A 42 48.47 -9.83 15.08
C GLY A 42 46.95 -9.83 15.28
N ALA A 43 46.46 -9.20 16.36
CA ALA A 43 45.04 -9.02 16.60
C ALA A 43 44.36 -8.15 15.52
N LEU A 44 45.01 -7.07 15.08
CA LEU A 44 44.51 -6.19 14.02
C LEU A 44 44.42 -6.92 12.66
N ILE A 45 45.44 -7.72 12.31
CA ILE A 45 45.45 -8.53 11.08
C ILE A 45 44.36 -9.60 11.14
N THR A 46 44.20 -10.27 12.28
CA THR A 46 43.17 -11.30 12.48
C THR A 46 41.78 -10.69 12.34
N GLN A 47 41.54 -9.53 12.97
CA GLN A 47 40.31 -8.76 12.82
C GLN A 47 40.05 -8.38 11.35
N TRP A 48 41.06 -7.88 10.65
CA TRP A 48 40.95 -7.52 9.23
C TRP A 48 40.55 -8.70 8.35
N ARG A 49 41.20 -9.86 8.54
CA ARG A 49 40.87 -11.09 7.79
C ARG A 49 39.47 -11.57 8.12
N TRP A 50 39.03 -11.52 9.39
CA TRP A 50 37.68 -11.91 9.80
C TRP A 50 36.61 -10.99 9.19
N CYS A 51 36.78 -9.68 9.32
CA CYS A 51 35.88 -8.67 8.77
C CYS A 51 35.74 -8.79 7.24
N THR A 52 36.86 -8.94 6.53
CA THR A 52 36.87 -9.09 5.06
C THR A 52 36.12 -10.36 4.64
N ARG A 53 36.44 -11.51 5.26
CA ARG A 53 35.76 -12.79 5.01
C ARG A 53 34.26 -12.72 5.32
N ALA A 54 33.86 -11.97 6.35
CA ALA A 54 32.46 -11.79 6.71
C ALA A 54 31.66 -11.03 5.63
N ALA A 55 32.22 -9.94 5.09
CA ALA A 55 31.59 -9.21 3.99
C ALA A 55 31.60 -9.99 2.66
N GLU A 56 32.57 -10.87 2.46
CA GLU A 56 32.67 -11.70 1.25
C GLU A 56 31.68 -12.86 1.21
N SER A 57 31.31 -13.39 2.38
CA SER A 57 30.50 -14.60 2.49
C SER A 57 29.00 -14.34 2.62
N VAL A 58 28.60 -13.10 2.90
CA VAL A 58 27.19 -12.75 3.07
C VAL A 58 26.53 -12.51 1.72
N ASP A 59 25.42 -13.20 1.47
CA ASP A 59 24.45 -12.85 0.44
C ASP A 59 23.16 -12.38 1.10
N ILE A 60 22.54 -11.36 0.52
CA ILE A 60 21.29 -10.80 1.03
C ILE A 60 20.33 -10.58 -0.12
N ARG A 61 19.08 -11.01 0.06
CA ARG A 61 17.97 -10.72 -0.84
C ARG A 61 16.82 -10.11 -0.05
N ARG A 62 16.22 -9.05 -0.57
CA ARG A 62 15.04 -8.42 0.02
C ARG A 62 13.77 -8.92 -0.66
N ARG A 63 12.76 -9.23 0.14
CA ARG A 63 11.39 -9.51 -0.31
C ARG A 63 10.47 -8.45 0.28
N LEU A 64 9.90 -7.65 -0.60
CA LEU A 64 8.85 -6.69 -0.28
C LEU A 64 7.48 -7.40 -0.25
N PRO A 65 6.50 -6.88 0.49
CA PRO A 65 5.12 -7.36 0.39
C PRO A 65 4.56 -7.09 -1.03
N SER A 66 3.56 -7.88 -1.42
CA SER A 66 2.84 -7.68 -2.69
C SER A 66 2.00 -6.41 -2.70
N GLU A 67 1.44 -6.06 -1.54
CA GLU A 67 0.57 -4.91 -1.34
C GLU A 67 0.96 -4.19 -0.04
N ALA A 68 0.94 -2.86 -0.05
CA ALA A 68 1.13 -2.03 1.12
C ALA A 68 0.11 -0.89 1.08
N PHE A 69 -0.49 -0.56 2.22
CA PHE A 69 -1.50 0.49 2.33
C PHE A 69 -1.01 1.60 3.25
N ALA A 70 -1.28 2.84 2.88
CA ALA A 70 -0.94 4.03 3.63
C ALA A 70 -1.44 3.93 5.08
N GLY A 71 -0.57 4.26 6.03
CA GLY A 71 -0.83 4.19 7.47
C GLY A 71 -0.86 2.78 8.07
N THR A 72 -0.80 1.71 7.28
CA THR A 72 -0.83 0.32 7.78
C THR A 72 0.59 -0.24 7.89
N PRO A 73 0.98 -0.85 9.03
CA PRO A 73 2.31 -1.45 9.16
C PRO A 73 2.43 -2.70 8.27
N PHE A 74 3.54 -2.82 7.55
CA PHE A 74 3.88 -3.99 6.75
C PHE A 74 5.31 -4.48 7.08
N ARG A 75 5.57 -5.75 6.78
CA ARG A 75 6.85 -6.39 7.11
C ARG A 75 7.71 -6.55 5.87
N VAL A 76 8.94 -6.03 5.93
CA VAL A 76 9.97 -6.28 4.91
C VAL A 76 10.86 -7.41 5.39
N ARG A 77 10.96 -8.48 4.60
CA ARG A 77 11.75 -9.67 4.95
C ARG A 77 13.04 -9.69 4.14
N PHE A 78 14.14 -10.06 4.79
CA PHE A 78 15.40 -10.37 4.13
C PHE A 78 15.62 -11.87 4.18
N ARG A 79 16.29 -12.41 3.16
CA ARG A 79 16.91 -13.72 3.20
C ARG A 79 18.41 -13.48 3.20
N LEU A 80 19.06 -13.78 4.31
CA LEU A 80 20.49 -13.63 4.48
C LEU A 80 21.12 -15.01 4.59
N THR A 81 22.06 -15.30 3.70
CA THR A 81 22.76 -16.59 3.64
C THR A 81 24.25 -16.38 3.88
N ASN A 82 24.80 -17.11 4.84
CA ASN A 82 26.24 -17.21 5.04
C ASN A 82 26.79 -18.34 4.16
N HIS A 83 27.56 -18.02 3.12
CA HIS A 83 28.18 -19.02 2.25
C HIS A 83 29.44 -19.65 2.85
N ASN A 84 29.99 -19.08 3.92
CA ASN A 84 31.15 -19.64 4.59
C ASN A 84 30.76 -20.92 5.34
N ARG A 85 31.59 -21.96 5.22
CA ARG A 85 31.39 -23.24 5.92
C ARG A 85 31.81 -23.16 7.39
N PHE A 86 32.86 -22.42 7.70
CA PHE A 86 33.54 -22.54 9.00
C PHE A 86 33.36 -21.30 9.89
N LEU A 87 33.28 -20.10 9.30
CA LEU A 87 33.16 -18.88 10.09
C LEU A 87 31.70 -18.46 10.24
N PRO A 88 31.18 -18.33 11.47
CA PRO A 88 29.90 -17.71 11.71
C PRO A 88 30.00 -16.19 11.52
N LEU A 89 28.89 -15.56 11.15
CA LEU A 89 28.76 -14.12 11.05
C LEU A 89 28.08 -13.58 12.30
N TRP A 90 28.75 -12.69 13.03
CA TRP A 90 28.24 -12.15 14.28
C TRP A 90 27.95 -10.66 14.16
N MET A 91 26.96 -10.23 14.94
CA MET A 91 26.57 -8.83 15.10
C MET A 91 26.39 -8.11 13.75
N LEU A 92 25.60 -8.72 12.87
CA LEU A 92 25.29 -8.15 11.57
C LEU A 92 24.24 -7.05 11.73
N ARG A 93 24.46 -5.91 11.08
CA ARG A 93 23.50 -4.81 10.96
C ARG A 93 23.11 -4.65 9.50
N ILE A 94 21.84 -4.89 9.22
CA ILE A 94 21.20 -4.61 7.93
C ILE A 94 20.66 -3.18 7.98
N THR A 95 21.03 -2.37 6.99
CA THR A 95 20.46 -1.04 6.76
C THR A 95 19.83 -1.00 5.38
N ASP A 96 18.56 -0.64 5.30
CA ASP A 96 17.80 -0.51 4.07
C ASP A 96 17.37 0.93 3.89
N GLN A 97 17.65 1.51 2.73
CA GLN A 97 17.28 2.90 2.42
C GLN A 97 15.91 2.93 1.75
N ILE A 98 15.06 3.86 2.15
CA ILE A 98 13.72 4.06 1.59
C ILE A 98 13.64 5.51 1.16
N VAL A 99 13.34 5.72 -0.12
CA VAL A 99 13.26 7.04 -0.74
C VAL A 99 11.95 7.13 -1.51
N LEU A 100 11.27 8.27 -1.42
CA LEU A 100 10.12 8.55 -2.28
C LEU A 100 10.60 8.66 -3.74
N ASP A 101 9.99 7.90 -4.65
CA ASP A 101 10.41 7.83 -6.06
C ASP A 101 9.80 9.00 -6.85
N ASP A 102 10.47 10.16 -6.80
CA ASP A 102 9.99 11.45 -7.37
C ASP A 102 9.74 11.38 -8.90
N GLN A 103 10.46 10.51 -9.61
CA GLN A 103 10.30 10.28 -11.06
C GLN A 103 8.91 9.71 -11.43
N ARG A 104 8.31 8.91 -10.53
CA ARG A 104 6.97 8.33 -10.71
C ARG A 104 5.89 9.04 -9.91
N ASN A 105 6.32 9.87 -8.97
CA ASN A 105 5.48 10.59 -8.06
C ASN A 105 6.03 12.00 -8.00
N SER A 106 5.74 12.84 -9.00
CA SER A 106 6.24 14.22 -9.09
C SER A 106 5.73 15.02 -7.89
N GLY A 107 6.49 14.93 -6.80
CA GLY A 107 6.17 15.27 -5.41
C GLY A 107 6.17 16.76 -5.16
N ARG A 108 5.65 17.53 -6.11
CA ARG A 108 5.48 18.98 -5.96
C ARG A 108 4.27 19.31 -5.10
N TRP A 109 3.23 18.47 -5.05
CA TRP A 109 1.99 18.84 -4.37
C TRP A 109 2.04 18.64 -2.83
N LEU A 110 2.74 17.61 -2.31
CA LEU A 110 3.01 17.53 -0.86
C LEU A 110 3.90 18.69 -0.36
N LYS A 111 4.83 19.18 -1.20
CA LYS A 111 5.64 20.39 -0.91
C LYS A 111 4.81 21.67 -0.88
N VAL A 112 3.73 21.73 -1.65
CA VAL A 112 2.85 22.92 -1.75
C VAL A 112 1.85 22.99 -0.58
N LEU A 113 1.52 21.86 0.06
CA LEU A 113 0.49 21.81 1.11
C LEU A 113 1.02 21.63 2.54
N GLY A 114 2.30 21.29 2.71
CA GLY A 114 2.93 21.10 4.02
C GLY A 114 4.16 21.98 4.18
N GLY A 115 4.09 22.98 5.07
CA GLY A 115 5.21 23.82 5.52
C GLY A 115 6.28 23.08 6.32
N GLY A 116 6.68 21.89 5.89
CA GLY A 116 7.86 21.19 6.36
C GLY A 116 9.04 21.57 5.47
N THR A 117 10.12 22.06 6.07
CA THR A 117 11.42 22.25 5.41
C THR A 117 11.99 20.89 4.99
N ALA A 118 11.49 20.35 3.88
CA ALA A 118 12.07 19.18 3.24
C ALA A 118 13.33 19.61 2.48
N GLY A 119 14.47 19.54 3.16
CA GLY A 119 15.78 19.50 2.52
C GLY A 119 15.87 18.36 1.49
N PRO A 120 16.94 18.33 0.68
CA PRO A 120 17.06 17.43 -0.48
C PRO A 120 16.95 15.96 -0.04
N GLU A 121 16.00 15.25 -0.64
CA GLU A 121 15.79 13.80 -0.52
C GLU A 121 15.52 13.28 0.91
N GLN A 122 14.24 13.15 1.30
CA GLN A 122 13.87 12.38 2.50
C GLN A 122 14.24 10.90 2.30
N ARG A 123 15.46 10.55 2.74
CA ARG A 123 15.98 9.18 2.78
C ARG A 123 15.73 8.60 4.17
N ALA A 124 14.67 7.82 4.32
CA ALA A 124 14.46 7.04 5.53
C ALA A 124 15.42 5.85 5.55
N LYS A 125 15.89 5.46 6.74
CA LYS A 125 16.78 4.30 6.93
C LYS A 125 16.14 3.33 7.90
N ALA A 126 15.77 2.15 7.42
CA ALA A 126 15.34 1.04 8.26
C ALA A 126 16.55 0.22 8.69
N VAL A 127 16.60 -0.18 9.95
CA VAL A 127 17.72 -0.94 10.53
C VAL A 127 17.21 -2.21 11.18
N SER A 128 17.87 -3.33 10.91
CA SER A 128 17.62 -4.62 11.56
C SER A 128 18.95 -5.24 12.01
N GLY A 129 18.99 -5.75 13.24
CA GLY A 129 20.17 -6.38 13.84
C GLY A 129 20.02 -7.90 13.89
N ILE A 130 21.13 -8.62 13.70
CA ILE A 130 21.20 -10.08 13.81
C ILE A 130 22.37 -10.44 14.70
N GLY A 131 22.11 -11.26 15.72
CA GLY A 131 23.14 -11.71 16.66
C GLY A 131 24.17 -12.63 16.00
N VAL A 132 23.71 -13.75 15.44
CA VAL A 132 24.59 -14.78 14.86
C VAL A 132 23.94 -15.46 13.65
N VAL A 133 24.77 -15.78 12.66
CA VAL A 133 24.43 -16.64 11.52
C VAL A 133 25.53 -17.67 11.37
N GLY A 134 25.23 -18.94 11.63
CA GLY A 134 26.15 -20.05 11.52
C GLY A 134 26.69 -20.25 10.09
N GLY A 135 27.70 -21.11 9.96
CA GLY A 135 28.23 -21.49 8.65
C GLY A 135 27.17 -22.20 7.81
N ARG A 136 27.05 -21.84 6.52
CA ARG A 136 26.02 -22.35 5.59
C ARG A 136 24.58 -22.15 6.05
N GLN A 137 24.34 -21.30 7.05
CA GLN A 137 23.01 -21.02 7.56
C GLN A 137 22.35 -19.90 6.76
N THR A 138 21.05 -20.04 6.53
CA THR A 138 20.18 -18.97 6.04
C THR A 138 19.26 -18.53 7.16
N VAL A 139 19.17 -17.22 7.36
CA VAL A 139 18.25 -16.60 8.32
C VAL A 139 17.33 -15.61 7.59
N THR A 140 16.13 -15.40 8.16
CA THR A 140 15.11 -14.52 7.56
C THR A 140 14.74 -13.35 8.46
N PRO A 141 15.67 -12.40 8.70
CA PRO A 141 15.38 -11.23 9.53
C PRO A 141 14.37 -10.32 8.84
N SER A 142 13.68 -9.51 9.63
CA SER A 142 12.69 -8.57 9.10
C SER A 142 12.63 -7.29 9.93
N TYR A 143 12.09 -6.23 9.34
CA TYR A 143 11.64 -5.05 10.06
C TYR A 143 10.19 -4.72 9.71
N ILE A 144 9.53 -3.98 10.60
CA ILE A 144 8.19 -3.43 10.36
C ILE A 144 8.36 -1.99 9.89
N CYS A 145 7.69 -1.66 8.79
CA CYS A 145 7.65 -0.32 8.22
C CYS A 145 6.21 0.18 8.26
N ARG A 146 6.03 1.47 8.54
CA ARG A 146 4.75 2.16 8.37
C ARG A 146 5.03 3.42 7.56
N ILE A 147 4.44 3.49 6.38
CA ILE A 147 4.52 4.67 5.50
C ILE A 147 3.18 5.39 5.64
N ALA A 148 3.23 6.69 5.96
CA ALA A 148 2.03 7.48 6.23
C ALA A 148 1.25 7.76 4.95
N ASP A 149 1.96 8.13 3.88
CA ASP A 149 1.38 8.62 2.64
C ASP A 149 1.41 7.56 1.54
N ARG A 150 0.42 7.61 0.63
CA ARG A 150 0.43 6.78 -0.58
C ARG A 150 1.49 7.29 -1.56
N GLY A 151 1.97 6.41 -2.43
CA GLY A 151 2.94 6.78 -3.46
C GLY A 151 3.88 5.65 -3.86
N SER A 152 4.78 5.95 -4.79
CA SER A 152 5.84 5.02 -5.22
C SER A 152 7.08 5.24 -4.35
N TYR A 153 7.54 4.19 -3.67
CA TYR A 153 8.73 4.21 -2.82
C TYR A 153 9.80 3.28 -3.36
N ARG A 154 11.01 3.81 -3.53
CA ARG A 154 12.19 3.02 -3.88
C ARG A 154 12.85 2.54 -2.60
N PHE A 155 12.96 1.23 -2.48
CA PHE A 155 13.73 0.56 -1.44
C PHE A 155 15.10 0.18 -1.98
N GLY A 156 16.12 0.31 -1.15
CA GLY A 156 17.52 0.06 -1.46
C GLY A 156 18.30 1.36 -1.69
N PRO A 157 19.64 1.29 -1.67
CA PRO A 157 20.45 0.08 -1.53
C PRO A 157 20.39 -0.55 -0.12
N VAL A 158 20.66 -1.86 -0.04
CA VAL A 158 20.74 -2.60 1.22
C VAL A 158 22.21 -2.77 1.60
N THR A 159 22.58 -2.35 2.80
CA THR A 159 23.93 -2.48 3.34
C THR A 159 23.93 -3.43 4.54
N VAL A 160 24.67 -4.53 4.44
CA VAL A 160 25.00 -5.39 5.58
C VAL A 160 26.35 -4.95 6.13
N SER A 161 26.44 -4.72 7.43
CA SER A 161 27.68 -4.31 8.09
C SER A 161 27.95 -5.08 9.36
N THR A 162 29.22 -5.26 9.70
CA THR A 162 29.66 -5.84 10.98
C THR A 162 30.92 -5.15 11.47
N THR A 163 31.02 -5.04 12.78
CA THR A 163 32.20 -4.53 13.50
C THR A 163 32.78 -5.57 14.46
N PHE A 164 32.22 -6.79 14.51
CA PHE A 164 32.66 -7.85 15.41
C PHE A 164 34.06 -8.40 15.01
N PRO A 165 34.90 -8.91 15.94
CA PRO A 165 34.79 -8.88 17.41
C PRO A 165 35.13 -7.56 18.10
N PHE A 166 36.24 -6.91 17.77
CA PHE A 166 36.81 -5.85 18.60
C PHE A 166 36.37 -4.43 18.22
N SER A 167 35.48 -4.28 17.23
CA SER A 167 35.05 -2.99 16.69
C SER A 167 36.17 -2.08 16.18
N LEU A 168 37.37 -2.63 15.91
CA LEU A 168 38.50 -1.91 15.32
C LEU A 168 38.32 -1.64 13.82
N MET A 169 37.57 -2.51 13.14
CA MET A 169 37.26 -2.40 11.72
C MET A 169 35.77 -2.58 11.47
N LYS A 170 35.28 -1.92 10.42
CA LYS A 170 33.92 -2.08 9.91
C LYS A 170 33.99 -2.68 8.52
N ALA A 171 33.35 -3.83 8.34
CA ALA A 171 33.11 -4.41 7.02
C ALA A 171 31.69 -4.08 6.57
N GLU A 172 31.55 -3.68 5.31
CA GLU A 172 30.27 -3.38 4.67
C GLU A 172 30.16 -4.13 3.35
N ALA A 173 29.03 -4.79 3.15
CA ALA A 173 28.64 -5.39 1.89
C ALA A 173 27.32 -4.74 1.46
N GLN A 174 27.37 -3.98 0.36
CA GLN A 174 26.23 -3.26 -0.19
C GLN A 174 25.72 -3.98 -1.43
N SER A 175 24.45 -4.37 -1.40
CA SER A 175 23.72 -4.88 -2.56
C SER A 175 22.83 -3.79 -3.11
N ASP A 176 22.98 -3.51 -4.40
CA ASP A 176 22.03 -2.67 -5.13
C ASP A 176 20.81 -3.51 -5.49
N LEU A 177 19.93 -3.68 -4.51
CA LEU A 177 18.64 -4.31 -4.66
C LEU A 177 17.60 -3.21 -4.81
N GLY A 178 17.70 -2.36 -5.83
CA GLY A 178 16.67 -1.37 -6.12
C GLY A 178 15.34 -2.07 -6.41
N GLN A 179 14.33 -1.89 -5.57
CA GLN A 179 12.97 -2.36 -5.83
C GLN A 179 11.99 -1.25 -5.51
N VAL A 180 10.92 -1.17 -6.29
CA VAL A 180 9.87 -0.16 -6.10
C VAL A 180 8.65 -0.85 -5.49
N LEU A 181 8.08 -0.22 -4.46
CA LEU A 181 6.82 -0.60 -3.85
C LEU A 181 5.84 0.56 -3.99
N ASP A 182 4.70 0.30 -4.63
CA ASP A 182 3.58 1.24 -4.62
C ASP A 182 2.83 1.05 -3.28
N VAL A 183 2.75 2.12 -2.49
CA VAL A 183 1.92 2.20 -1.28
C VAL A 183 0.56 2.74 -1.71
N TYR A 184 -0.47 1.93 -1.54
CA TYR A 184 -1.85 2.20 -1.93
C TYR A 184 -2.55 3.15 -0.95
N PRO A 185 -3.62 3.82 -1.38
CA PRO A 185 -4.44 4.63 -0.48
C PRO A 185 -4.92 3.82 0.71
N ARG A 186 -5.15 4.50 1.84
CA ARG A 186 -5.67 3.86 3.03
C ARG A 186 -7.07 3.31 2.74
N LEU A 187 -7.32 2.05 3.09
CA LEU A 187 -8.67 1.49 3.05
C LEU A 187 -9.44 1.92 4.30
N LEU A 188 -10.65 2.44 4.08
CA LEU A 188 -11.56 2.90 5.12
C LEU A 188 -12.53 1.78 5.48
N ARG A 189 -13.18 1.89 6.64
CA ARG A 189 -14.25 0.96 7.03
C ARG A 189 -15.60 1.61 6.75
N LEU A 190 -16.36 1.03 5.83
CA LEU A 190 -17.72 1.49 5.54
C LEU A 190 -18.71 0.92 6.57
N ARG A 191 -19.70 1.74 6.97
CA ARG A 191 -20.80 1.31 7.86
C ARG A 191 -21.75 0.35 7.14
N ARG A 192 -22.40 -0.53 7.89
CA ARG A 192 -23.45 -1.41 7.34
C ARG A 192 -24.57 -0.55 6.75
N GLY A 193 -24.98 -0.83 5.50
CA GLY A 193 -26.05 -0.09 4.83
C GLY A 193 -25.61 1.15 4.04
N TRP A 194 -24.30 1.44 3.93
CA TRP A 194 -23.79 2.56 3.11
C TRP A 194 -24.33 2.57 1.67
N LYS A 195 -24.60 1.39 1.09
CA LYS A 195 -25.18 1.21 -0.25
C LYS A 195 -26.56 1.88 -0.37
N ASN A 196 -27.34 1.90 0.69
CA ASN A 196 -28.66 2.53 0.68
C ASN A 196 -28.54 4.05 0.53
N VAL A 197 -27.47 4.65 1.08
CA VAL A 197 -27.19 6.09 0.94
C VAL A 197 -26.84 6.44 -0.50
N LEU A 198 -26.06 5.58 -1.17
CA LEU A 198 -25.66 5.80 -2.55
C LEU A 198 -26.77 5.48 -3.57
N LEU A 199 -27.61 4.48 -3.30
CA LEU A 199 -28.50 3.89 -4.31
C LEU A 199 -29.99 4.13 -4.02
N GLN A 200 -30.34 4.95 -3.03
CA GLN A 200 -31.70 5.48 -2.90
C GLN A 200 -32.05 6.25 -4.18
N ARG A 201 -32.98 5.72 -4.99
CA ARG A 201 -33.46 6.33 -6.22
C ARG A 201 -34.37 7.50 -5.87
N THR A 202 -33.92 8.73 -6.15
CA THR A 202 -34.73 9.94 -5.96
C THR A 202 -35.73 10.05 -7.11
N GLY A 203 -36.98 9.69 -6.84
CA GLY A 203 -38.06 9.72 -7.83
C GLY A 203 -38.89 8.45 -7.69
N GLY A 204 -40.18 8.61 -7.43
CA GLY A 204 -41.18 7.58 -7.13
C GLY A 204 -41.43 6.52 -8.21
N ALA A 205 -40.42 6.11 -8.98
CA ALA A 205 -40.34 4.76 -9.52
C ALA A 205 -40.14 3.84 -8.32
N THR A 206 -41.27 3.49 -7.71
CA THR A 206 -41.42 2.32 -6.86
C THR A 206 -40.50 1.21 -7.37
N VAL A 207 -39.83 0.60 -6.41
CA VAL A 207 -39.51 -0.82 -6.35
C VAL A 207 -40.36 -1.65 -7.33
N GLY A 208 -39.95 -1.66 -8.61
CA GLY A 208 -40.49 -2.51 -9.66
C GLY A 208 -39.67 -3.80 -9.82
N ALA A 209 -38.74 -4.06 -8.90
CA ALA A 209 -37.86 -5.23 -8.97
C ALA A 209 -37.50 -5.80 -7.58
N HIS A 210 -38.33 -5.63 -6.55
CA HIS A 210 -38.22 -6.43 -5.30
C HIS A 210 -39.53 -7.17 -4.97
N ARG A 211 -40.28 -7.58 -6.00
CA ARG A 211 -41.33 -8.60 -5.88
C ARG A 211 -41.16 -9.75 -6.89
N GLY A 212 -39.92 -10.04 -7.28
CA GLY A 212 -39.54 -11.33 -7.83
C GLY A 212 -38.75 -12.06 -6.77
N GLY A 213 -39.18 -13.27 -6.40
CA GLY A 213 -38.44 -14.12 -5.47
C GLY A 213 -37.02 -14.38 -5.95
N ASN A 214 -36.15 -14.76 -5.00
CA ASN A 214 -34.77 -15.16 -5.24
C ASN A 214 -34.59 -16.02 -6.50
N ASP A 215 -33.53 -15.70 -7.24
CA ASP A 215 -32.81 -16.50 -8.25
C ASP A 215 -33.26 -16.51 -9.72
N GLU A 216 -34.31 -15.80 -10.14
CA GLU A 216 -34.77 -15.83 -11.53
C GLU A 216 -34.55 -14.47 -12.23
N GLY A 217 -33.48 -14.37 -13.02
CA GLY A 217 -33.21 -13.25 -13.94
C GLY A 217 -34.00 -13.36 -15.25
N ASP A 218 -33.66 -12.54 -16.25
CA ASP A 218 -34.27 -12.63 -17.59
C ASP A 218 -33.82 -13.93 -18.29
N PHE A 219 -34.69 -14.59 -19.07
CA PHE A 219 -34.33 -15.82 -19.77
C PHE A 219 -33.23 -15.56 -20.80
N PHE A 220 -32.07 -16.22 -20.63
CA PHE A 220 -30.91 -16.10 -21.51
C PHE A 220 -30.85 -17.24 -22.54
N GLY A 221 -31.20 -18.46 -22.14
CA GLY A 221 -31.10 -19.62 -23.02
C GLY A 221 -31.48 -20.94 -22.37
N LEU A 222 -31.22 -22.04 -23.07
CA LEU A 222 -31.45 -23.40 -22.60
C LEU A 222 -30.13 -24.16 -22.58
N ARG A 223 -29.88 -24.92 -21.52
CA ARG A 223 -28.74 -25.83 -21.36
C ARG A 223 -29.24 -27.21 -20.95
N GLU A 224 -28.44 -28.24 -21.19
CA GLU A 224 -28.69 -29.59 -20.68
C GLU A 224 -28.63 -29.66 -19.14
N TYR A 225 -29.59 -30.37 -18.55
CA TYR A 225 -29.66 -30.58 -17.10
C TYR A 225 -28.45 -31.34 -16.59
N HIS A 226 -27.81 -30.82 -15.54
CA HIS A 226 -26.81 -31.57 -14.78
C HIS A 226 -27.32 -31.89 -13.37
N PRO A 227 -26.94 -33.05 -12.81
CA PRO A 227 -27.25 -33.39 -11.41
C PRO A 227 -26.75 -32.29 -10.47
N GLY A 228 -27.68 -31.63 -9.77
CA GLY A 228 -27.41 -30.46 -8.92
C GLY A 228 -28.09 -29.16 -9.41
N ASP A 229 -28.56 -29.12 -10.65
CA ASP A 229 -29.37 -28.02 -11.16
C ASP A 229 -30.76 -28.01 -10.49
N ASN A 230 -31.29 -26.81 -10.23
CA ASN A 230 -32.59 -26.63 -9.58
C ASN A 230 -33.73 -27.15 -10.49
N PRO A 231 -34.55 -28.13 -10.03
CA PRO A 231 -35.65 -28.68 -10.85
C PRO A 231 -36.69 -27.64 -11.27
N LYS A 232 -36.82 -26.52 -10.54
CA LYS A 232 -37.72 -25.41 -10.90
C LYS A 232 -37.35 -24.74 -12.23
N TRP A 233 -36.10 -24.85 -12.63
CA TRP A 233 -35.60 -24.23 -13.84
C TRP A 233 -35.73 -25.14 -15.07
N ILE A 234 -36.28 -26.35 -14.93
CA ILE A 234 -36.51 -27.25 -16.06
C ILE A 234 -37.56 -26.66 -17.00
N HIS A 235 -37.20 -26.51 -18.27
CA HIS A 235 -38.09 -26.07 -19.33
C HIS A 235 -38.87 -27.28 -19.86
N TRP A 236 -39.98 -27.62 -19.21
CA TRP A 236 -40.78 -28.81 -19.51
C TRP A 236 -41.25 -28.89 -20.97
N ARG A 237 -41.57 -27.76 -21.60
CA ARG A 237 -42.00 -27.73 -23.01
C ARG A 237 -40.89 -28.12 -23.99
N THR A 238 -39.64 -27.82 -23.66
CA THR A 238 -38.48 -28.20 -24.49
C THR A 238 -38.09 -29.63 -24.19
N THR A 239 -38.10 -30.00 -22.90
CA THR A 239 -37.85 -31.37 -22.42
C THR A 239 -38.81 -32.36 -23.09
N ALA A 240 -40.11 -32.04 -23.15
CA ALA A 240 -41.12 -32.89 -23.78
C ALA A 240 -40.94 -33.05 -25.31
N ARG A 241 -40.20 -32.16 -25.97
CA ARG A 241 -39.95 -32.21 -27.42
C ARG A 241 -38.64 -32.93 -27.77
N LEU A 242 -37.61 -32.77 -26.95
CA LEU A 242 -36.27 -33.33 -27.18
C LEU A 242 -36.06 -34.69 -26.49
N GLY A 243 -36.86 -35.04 -25.49
CA GLY A 243 -36.69 -36.27 -24.69
C GLY A 243 -35.68 -36.11 -23.55
N ASP A 244 -34.78 -35.12 -23.64
CA ASP A 244 -33.76 -34.84 -22.62
C ASP A 244 -34.11 -33.61 -21.78
N LEU A 245 -33.71 -33.63 -20.49
CA LEU A 245 -33.98 -32.55 -19.54
C LEU A 245 -33.21 -31.28 -19.93
N ALA A 246 -33.94 -30.20 -20.23
CA ALA A 246 -33.37 -28.89 -20.52
C ALA A 246 -33.67 -27.90 -19.40
N VAL A 247 -32.67 -27.14 -18.96
CA VAL A 247 -32.73 -26.14 -17.88
C VAL A 247 -32.64 -24.75 -18.47
N ARG A 248 -33.51 -23.83 -18.02
CA ARG A 248 -33.46 -22.40 -18.31
C ARG A 248 -32.18 -21.81 -17.71
N GLN A 249 -31.37 -21.18 -18.54
CA GLN A 249 -30.34 -20.25 -18.09
C GLN A 249 -30.95 -18.85 -18.00
N PHE A 250 -30.66 -18.18 -16.91
CA PHE A 250 -31.06 -16.79 -16.70
C PHE A 250 -29.85 -15.88 -16.87
N GLU A 251 -30.05 -14.70 -17.47
CA GLU A 251 -29.04 -13.66 -17.55
C GLU A 251 -28.75 -13.20 -16.12
N GLN A 252 -27.48 -13.16 -15.76
CA GLN A 252 -27.09 -12.67 -14.44
C GLN A 252 -27.39 -11.17 -14.39
N GLN A 253 -28.50 -10.82 -13.73
CA GLN A 253 -28.96 -9.45 -13.65
C GLN A 253 -27.85 -8.58 -13.05
N ARG A 254 -27.36 -7.61 -13.83
CA ARG A 254 -26.34 -6.68 -13.36
C ARG A 254 -26.90 -5.91 -12.18
N ARG A 255 -26.34 -6.11 -10.99
CA ARG A 255 -26.89 -5.52 -9.76
C ARG A 255 -26.60 -4.02 -9.68
N TYR A 256 -25.44 -3.59 -10.21
CA TYR A 256 -25.06 -2.18 -10.35
C TYR A 256 -24.24 -1.96 -11.64
N ASP A 257 -24.53 -0.88 -12.37
CA ASP A 257 -23.75 -0.38 -13.52
C ASP A 257 -23.34 1.08 -13.24
N VAL A 258 -22.19 1.23 -12.58
CA VAL A 258 -21.78 2.47 -11.90
C VAL A 258 -20.44 2.95 -12.45
N CYS A 259 -20.35 4.25 -12.72
CA CYS A 259 -19.07 4.94 -12.87
C CYS A 259 -18.74 5.68 -11.57
N LEU A 260 -17.63 5.31 -10.94
CA LEU A 260 -17.04 6.03 -9.84
C LEU A 260 -15.99 7.00 -10.38
N LEU A 261 -16.31 8.28 -10.37
CA LEU A 261 -15.41 9.36 -10.71
C LEU A 261 -14.75 9.92 -9.44
N LEU A 262 -13.43 9.97 -9.43
CA LEU A 262 -12.65 10.63 -8.39
C LEU A 262 -12.23 12.01 -8.89
N ASP A 263 -12.71 13.05 -8.21
CA ASP A 263 -12.26 14.43 -8.38
C ASP A 263 -11.05 14.66 -7.45
N ALA A 264 -9.83 14.59 -7.99
CA ALA A 264 -8.60 14.88 -7.24
C ALA A 264 -8.31 16.39 -7.25
N TRP A 265 -9.32 17.19 -6.92
CA TRP A 265 -9.19 18.65 -6.83
C TRP A 265 -8.40 19.05 -5.58
N TYR A 266 -7.43 19.95 -5.70
CA TYR A 266 -6.86 20.63 -4.53
C TYR A 266 -7.12 22.13 -4.62
N ALA A 267 -7.37 22.79 -3.49
CA ALA A 267 -7.45 24.24 -3.49
C ALA A 267 -6.04 24.83 -3.66
N PRO A 268 -5.75 25.59 -4.73
CA PRO A 268 -4.50 26.32 -4.84
C PRO A 268 -4.48 27.44 -3.79
N ASP A 269 -3.82 27.14 -2.67
CA ASP A 269 -3.46 27.99 -1.53
C ASP A 269 -4.28 29.28 -1.35
N GLN A 270 -5.23 29.27 -0.41
CA GLN A 270 -5.44 30.45 0.42
C GLN A 270 -4.21 30.53 1.32
N ALA A 271 -3.27 31.42 0.99
CA ALA A 271 -2.04 31.66 1.75
C ALA A 271 -2.26 31.51 3.27
N MET A 272 -1.62 30.51 3.87
CA MET A 272 -1.51 30.42 5.33
C MET A 272 -0.89 31.73 5.86
N PRO A 273 -1.48 32.40 6.85
CA PRO A 273 -0.79 33.46 7.57
C PRO A 273 0.49 32.86 8.15
N SER A 274 1.61 33.51 7.86
CA SER A 274 2.95 33.15 8.31
C SER A 274 2.99 32.93 9.82
N VAL A 275 2.99 31.66 10.26
CA VAL A 275 3.30 31.32 11.66
C VAL A 275 4.82 31.32 11.83
N LEU A 276 5.41 32.50 11.73
CA LEU A 276 6.66 32.86 12.39
C LEU A 276 6.28 33.68 13.63
N SER A 277 5.80 33.01 14.68
CA SER A 277 6.01 33.41 16.08
C SER A 277 5.38 32.39 17.04
N GLY A 278 6.19 31.86 17.94
CA GLY A 278 5.72 31.39 19.26
C GLY A 278 5.49 29.89 19.45
N SER A 279 6.51 29.24 20.03
CA SER A 279 6.54 28.06 20.93
C SER A 279 5.55 26.87 20.81
N PRO A 280 6.05 25.63 21.01
CA PRO A 280 5.21 24.44 21.08
C PRO A 280 4.53 24.37 22.45
N SER A 281 3.22 24.64 22.51
CA SER A 281 2.41 24.22 23.65
C SER A 281 1.49 23.07 23.22
N SER A 282 1.70 21.95 23.90
CA SER A 282 0.78 20.84 23.98
C SER A 282 -0.57 21.31 24.51
N SER A 283 -1.65 21.15 23.75
CA SER A 283 -2.97 21.00 24.35
C SER A 283 -3.68 19.80 23.72
N LYS A 284 -3.99 18.83 24.59
CA LYS A 284 -5.06 17.88 24.37
C LYS A 284 -6.36 18.69 24.50
N SER A 285 -7.17 18.77 23.45
CA SER A 285 -8.59 19.07 23.60
C SER A 285 -9.40 17.87 23.11
N SER A 286 -9.93 17.17 24.11
CA SER A 286 -11.15 16.37 24.02
C SER A 286 -12.31 17.35 23.82
N GLY A 287 -13.20 17.07 22.86
CA GLY A 287 -14.44 17.83 22.67
C GLY A 287 -14.74 18.11 21.21
N SER A 288 -15.85 17.54 20.75
CA SER A 288 -16.55 17.80 19.50
C SER A 288 -16.47 19.25 19.02
N ASN A 289 -15.93 19.44 17.80
CA ASN A 289 -16.31 20.52 16.88
C ASN A 289 -15.80 20.17 15.48
N TRP A 290 -16.65 19.51 14.68
CA TRP A 290 -16.47 19.34 13.24
C TRP A 290 -17.00 20.60 12.51
N SER A 291 -16.41 21.76 12.81
CA SER A 291 -16.60 22.94 11.95
C SER A 291 -15.30 23.73 11.88
N GLY A 292 -14.81 23.94 10.66
CA GLY A 292 -13.77 24.93 10.37
C GLY A 292 -12.33 24.45 10.48
N ARG A 293 -11.87 23.60 9.55
CA ARG A 293 -10.51 23.70 8.98
C ARG A 293 -10.37 22.74 7.79
N ILE A 294 -10.58 23.26 6.59
CA ILE A 294 -10.17 22.60 5.34
C ILE A 294 -8.65 22.36 5.45
N ARG A 295 -8.26 21.09 5.58
CA ARG A 295 -6.87 20.68 5.38
C ARG A 295 -6.83 20.11 3.98
N THR A 296 -6.69 21.01 3.01
CA THR A 296 -6.79 20.74 1.56
C THR A 296 -6.03 19.50 1.08
N GLY A 297 -4.93 19.12 1.75
CA GLY A 297 -4.22 17.86 1.48
C GLY A 297 -4.92 16.61 2.03
N ASP A 298 -5.36 16.64 3.29
CA ASP A 298 -5.99 15.50 3.98
C ASP A 298 -7.36 15.15 3.35
N ASP A 299 -8.08 16.15 2.86
CA ASP A 299 -9.40 15.96 2.23
C ASP A 299 -9.27 15.21 0.91
N VAL A 300 -8.29 15.58 0.08
CA VAL A 300 -7.99 14.86 -1.17
C VAL A 300 -7.58 13.41 -0.89
N GLU A 301 -6.72 13.19 0.11
CA GLU A 301 -6.35 11.84 0.53
C GLU A 301 -7.54 11.02 1.00
N THR A 302 -8.48 11.67 1.68
CA THR A 302 -9.71 11.04 2.14
C THR A 302 -10.62 10.69 0.97
N ALA A 303 -10.77 11.56 -0.03
CA ALA A 303 -11.52 11.28 -1.25
C ALA A 303 -10.94 10.09 -2.03
N ILE A 304 -9.60 10.03 -2.15
CA ILE A 304 -8.90 8.92 -2.82
C ILE A 304 -9.07 7.61 -2.02
N SER A 305 -8.95 7.68 -0.70
CA SER A 305 -9.14 6.54 0.20
C SER A 305 -10.59 6.03 0.19
N LEU A 306 -11.57 6.94 0.13
CA LEU A 306 -12.98 6.62 -0.04
C LEU A 306 -13.23 5.96 -1.39
N ALA A 307 -12.70 6.52 -2.48
CA ALA A 307 -12.83 5.93 -3.80
C ALA A 307 -12.23 4.51 -3.86
N ALA A 308 -11.02 4.32 -3.31
CA ALA A 308 -10.39 3.01 -3.20
C ALA A 308 -11.29 2.00 -2.48
N THR A 309 -11.89 2.42 -1.36
CA THR A 309 -12.74 1.58 -0.52
C THR A 309 -14.04 1.20 -1.24
N LEU A 310 -14.69 2.17 -1.90
CA LEU A 310 -15.90 1.94 -2.69
C LEU A 310 -15.64 1.02 -3.88
N LEU A 311 -14.51 1.17 -4.58
CA LEU A 311 -14.14 0.30 -5.70
C LEU A 311 -13.97 -1.14 -5.26
N VAL A 312 -13.30 -1.37 -4.13
CA VAL A 312 -13.10 -2.73 -3.60
C VAL A 312 -14.45 -3.37 -3.26
N ASP A 313 -15.34 -2.67 -2.56
CA ASP A 313 -16.63 -3.24 -2.17
C ASP A 313 -17.55 -3.43 -3.39
N LEU A 314 -17.66 -2.45 -4.28
CA LEU A 314 -18.51 -2.53 -5.47
C LEU A 314 -18.00 -3.57 -6.47
N ALA A 315 -16.69 -3.59 -6.77
CA ALA A 315 -16.14 -4.53 -7.74
C ALA A 315 -16.06 -5.96 -7.21
N SER A 316 -16.07 -6.18 -5.89
CA SER A 316 -16.02 -7.53 -5.30
C SER A 316 -17.32 -8.35 -5.50
N GLN A 317 -18.44 -7.69 -5.83
CA GLN A 317 -19.73 -8.36 -5.97
C GLN A 317 -19.95 -8.86 -7.40
N PRO A 318 -20.32 -10.13 -7.58
CA PRO A 318 -20.61 -10.68 -8.91
C PRO A 318 -21.82 -9.97 -9.54
N GLY A 319 -21.73 -9.68 -10.83
CA GLY A 319 -22.75 -8.97 -11.60
C GLY A 319 -22.63 -7.44 -11.58
N ASN A 320 -21.74 -6.86 -10.78
CA ASN A 320 -21.49 -5.42 -10.84
C ASN A 320 -20.55 -5.05 -11.98
N ARG A 321 -20.94 -4.05 -12.75
CA ARG A 321 -20.06 -3.37 -13.70
C ARG A 321 -19.66 -2.03 -13.08
N VAL A 322 -18.38 -1.91 -12.75
CA VAL A 322 -17.86 -0.72 -12.09
C VAL A 322 -16.77 -0.13 -12.99
N VAL A 323 -16.96 1.13 -13.37
CA VAL A 323 -15.96 1.91 -14.10
C VAL A 323 -15.31 2.84 -13.10
N PHE A 324 -13.99 2.85 -13.06
CA PHE A 324 -13.22 3.81 -12.30
C PHE A 324 -12.71 4.90 -13.24
N ALA A 325 -12.99 6.15 -12.90
CA ALA A 325 -12.54 7.35 -13.60
C ALA A 325 -11.80 8.25 -12.61
N SER A 326 -10.62 8.74 -12.96
CA SER A 326 -9.85 9.66 -12.10
C SER A 326 -9.52 10.95 -12.83
N ALA A 327 -9.97 12.08 -12.27
CA ALA A 327 -9.67 13.42 -12.74
C ALA A 327 -8.64 14.07 -11.80
N GLY A 328 -7.38 14.12 -12.22
CA GLY A 328 -6.31 14.82 -11.50
C GLY A 328 -5.48 15.65 -12.47
N VAL A 329 -4.15 15.64 -12.35
CA VAL A 329 -3.25 16.18 -13.39
C VAL A 329 -3.41 15.40 -14.70
N SER A 330 -3.67 14.10 -14.59
CA SER A 330 -3.98 13.22 -15.72
C SER A 330 -5.39 12.69 -15.60
N SER A 331 -6.01 12.46 -16.74
CA SER A 331 -7.31 11.82 -16.86
C SER A 331 -7.13 10.35 -17.22
N ARG A 332 -7.81 9.45 -16.51
CA ARG A 332 -7.81 8.01 -16.78
C ARG A 332 -9.15 7.39 -16.48
N ALA A 333 -9.54 6.40 -17.28
CA ALA A 333 -10.68 5.54 -17.01
C ALA A 333 -10.32 4.07 -17.24
N MET A 334 -10.91 3.17 -16.45
CA MET A 334 -10.74 1.73 -16.58
C MET A 334 -11.89 0.95 -15.94
N ILE A 335 -12.09 -0.29 -16.37
CA ILE A 335 -13.03 -1.22 -15.73
C ILE A 335 -12.38 -1.75 -14.44
N ALA A 336 -13.07 -1.59 -13.32
CA ALA A 336 -12.69 -2.22 -12.06
C ALA A 336 -13.07 -3.70 -12.12
N GLY A 337 -12.06 -4.57 -12.21
CA GLY A 337 -12.24 -6.02 -12.26
C GLY A 337 -11.97 -6.72 -10.93
N THR A 338 -12.49 -7.93 -10.78
CA THR A 338 -12.22 -8.82 -9.63
C THR A 338 -10.87 -9.54 -9.73
N SER A 339 -10.27 -9.59 -10.93
CA SER A 339 -9.00 -10.29 -11.15
C SER A 339 -7.86 -9.61 -10.37
N PHE A 340 -6.87 -10.41 -9.96
CA PHE A 340 -5.71 -9.91 -9.22
C PHE A 340 -4.99 -8.78 -9.97
N GLU A 341 -4.77 -8.95 -11.27
CA GLU A 341 -4.10 -7.96 -12.11
C GLU A 341 -4.96 -6.69 -12.30
N ALA A 342 -6.27 -6.80 -12.47
CA ALA A 342 -7.16 -5.64 -12.58
C ALA A 342 -7.19 -4.83 -11.28
N ARG A 343 -7.32 -5.51 -10.14
CA ARG A 343 -7.26 -4.89 -8.81
C ARG A 343 -5.92 -4.21 -8.57
N ARG A 344 -4.81 -4.87 -8.91
CA ARG A 344 -3.46 -4.32 -8.79
C ARG A 344 -3.28 -3.06 -9.63
N ARG A 345 -3.72 -3.06 -10.90
CA ARG A 345 -3.69 -1.87 -11.78
C ARG A 345 -4.52 -0.71 -11.24
N LEU A 346 -5.70 -1.00 -10.69
CA LEU A 346 -6.57 -0.02 -10.07
C LEU A 346 -5.88 0.66 -8.87
N PHE A 347 -5.32 -0.14 -7.95
CA PHE A 347 -4.61 0.41 -6.79
C PHE A 347 -3.32 1.15 -7.16
N GLN A 348 -2.57 0.66 -8.16
CA GLN A 348 -1.40 1.36 -8.69
C GLN A 348 -1.78 2.71 -9.31
N THR A 349 -2.95 2.79 -9.95
CA THR A 349 -3.46 4.05 -10.48
C THR A 349 -3.77 5.00 -9.34
N LEU A 350 -4.57 4.57 -8.36
CA LEU A 350 -4.92 5.39 -7.18
C LEU A 350 -3.70 5.87 -6.38
N ALA A 351 -2.67 5.05 -6.24
CA ALA A 351 -1.42 5.41 -5.57
C ALA A 351 -0.62 6.50 -6.28
N ARG A 352 -0.87 6.71 -7.58
CA ARG A 352 -0.12 7.63 -8.45
C ARG A 352 -0.94 8.84 -8.89
N ILE A 353 -2.20 8.95 -8.47
CA ILE A 353 -3.05 10.10 -8.80
C ILE A 353 -2.45 11.35 -8.18
N GLN A 354 -2.19 12.34 -9.04
CA GLN A 354 -1.72 13.66 -8.64
C GLN A 354 -2.90 14.62 -8.62
N PRO A 355 -3.11 15.33 -7.50
CA PRO A 355 -4.15 16.34 -7.42
C PRO A 355 -3.91 17.51 -8.39
N SER A 356 -4.97 18.10 -8.93
CA SER A 356 -4.93 19.28 -9.79
C SER A 356 -5.83 20.40 -9.25
N ALA A 357 -5.45 21.66 -9.45
CA ALA A 357 -6.31 22.80 -9.12
C ALA A 357 -7.49 22.93 -10.09
N LYS A 358 -7.33 22.40 -11.31
CA LYS A 358 -8.33 22.33 -12.37
C LYS A 358 -8.33 20.92 -12.98
N PRO A 359 -8.96 19.94 -12.32
CA PRO A 359 -9.02 18.56 -12.81
C PRO A 359 -9.96 18.49 -14.03
N PRO A 360 -9.53 17.83 -15.14
CA PRO A 360 -10.32 17.75 -16.37
C PRO A 360 -11.42 16.67 -16.26
N ILE A 361 -12.50 16.99 -15.54
CA ILE A 361 -13.58 16.03 -15.27
C ILE A 361 -14.28 15.59 -16.56
N LYS A 362 -14.55 16.54 -17.48
CA LYS A 362 -15.15 16.26 -18.80
C LYS A 362 -14.38 15.20 -19.58
N GLN A 363 -13.10 15.45 -19.83
CA GLN A 363 -12.22 14.52 -20.54
C GLN A 363 -12.19 13.14 -19.87
N THR A 364 -12.27 13.10 -18.54
CA THR A 364 -12.30 11.84 -17.78
C THR A 364 -13.59 11.06 -17.98
N LEU A 365 -14.73 11.74 -18.04
CA LEU A 365 -16.01 11.12 -18.37
C LEU A 365 -16.02 10.64 -19.82
N ASP A 366 -15.49 11.42 -20.76
CA ASP A 366 -15.39 11.01 -22.16
C ASP A 366 -14.59 9.72 -22.30
N HIS A 367 -13.42 9.62 -21.65
CA HIS A 367 -12.63 8.38 -21.62
C HIS A 367 -13.36 7.21 -20.95
N ALA A 368 -14.20 7.46 -19.93
CA ALA A 368 -15.00 6.41 -19.31
C ALA A 368 -16.10 5.90 -20.26
N VAL A 369 -16.74 6.81 -21.00
CA VAL A 369 -17.76 6.49 -22.00
C VAL A 369 -17.14 5.77 -23.20
N GLU A 370 -15.97 6.18 -23.67
CA GLU A 370 -15.25 5.49 -24.75
C GLU A 370 -14.86 4.07 -24.36
N ALA A 371 -14.38 3.87 -23.13
CA ALA A 371 -13.90 2.56 -22.68
C ALA A 371 -15.03 1.55 -22.44
N VAL A 372 -16.22 2.00 -22.03
CA VAL A 372 -17.25 1.11 -21.45
C VAL A 372 -18.68 1.44 -21.91
N GLY A 373 -18.89 2.54 -22.63
CA GLY A 373 -20.21 3.11 -22.92
C GLY A 373 -20.76 3.92 -21.75
N LEU A 374 -21.95 4.52 -21.93
CA LEU A 374 -22.59 5.36 -20.92
C LEU A 374 -22.99 4.54 -19.67
N PRO A 375 -22.38 4.80 -18.50
CA PRO A 375 -22.74 4.15 -17.24
C PRO A 375 -24.13 4.59 -16.79
N GLN A 376 -24.87 3.70 -16.10
CA GLN A 376 -26.22 4.01 -15.63
C GLN A 376 -26.21 5.04 -14.50
N ASP A 377 -25.33 4.85 -13.52
CA ASP A 377 -25.21 5.70 -12.33
C ASP A 377 -23.81 6.33 -12.26
N LEU A 378 -23.73 7.60 -11.86
CA LEU A 378 -22.49 8.33 -11.66
C LEU A 378 -22.32 8.67 -10.17
N ILE A 379 -21.24 8.16 -9.57
CA ILE A 379 -20.83 8.50 -8.21
C ILE A 379 -19.55 9.33 -8.31
N VAL A 380 -19.57 10.54 -7.76
CA VAL A 380 -18.40 11.42 -7.72
C VAL A 380 -17.87 11.46 -6.29
N ALA A 381 -16.62 11.09 -6.07
CA ALA A 381 -15.90 11.29 -4.80
C ALA A 381 -15.03 12.53 -4.93
N SER A 382 -15.31 13.57 -4.13
CA SER A 382 -14.70 14.89 -4.27
C SER A 382 -14.37 15.52 -2.91
N PRO A 383 -13.27 16.28 -2.79
CA PRO A 383 -12.90 17.11 -1.64
C PRO A 383 -13.56 18.50 -1.64
N ARG A 384 -14.49 18.76 -2.57
CA ARG A 384 -15.28 19.99 -2.66
C ARG A 384 -16.74 19.69 -2.94
N SER A 385 -17.61 20.65 -2.67
CA SER A 385 -19.04 20.53 -2.93
C SER A 385 -19.36 20.50 -4.43
N GLN A 386 -20.54 19.99 -4.77
CA GLN A 386 -21.00 19.95 -6.17
C GLN A 386 -21.17 21.37 -6.73
N GLU A 387 -21.65 22.32 -5.91
CA GLU A 387 -21.86 23.71 -6.31
C GLU A 387 -20.52 24.40 -6.62
N ASP A 388 -19.51 24.19 -5.77
CA ASP A 388 -18.16 24.74 -5.98
C ASP A 388 -17.51 24.17 -7.24
N ALA A 389 -17.72 22.88 -7.52
CA ALA A 389 -17.23 22.26 -8.74
C ALA A 389 -17.89 22.85 -10.00
N MET A 390 -19.20 23.08 -9.97
CA MET A 390 -19.94 23.69 -11.07
C MET A 390 -19.60 25.17 -11.28
N ASN A 391 -19.31 25.91 -10.21
CA ASN A 391 -18.86 27.30 -10.30
C ASN A 391 -17.45 27.42 -10.90
N GLY A 392 -16.57 26.44 -10.63
CA GLY A 392 -15.21 26.42 -11.14
C GLY A 392 -15.08 25.97 -12.60
N ASP A 393 -16.04 25.19 -13.11
CA ASP A 393 -16.08 24.70 -14.48
C ASP A 393 -17.52 24.72 -15.02
N PRO A 394 -17.92 25.77 -15.78
CA PRO A 394 -19.27 25.89 -16.31
C PRO A 394 -19.68 24.75 -17.24
N GLU A 395 -18.73 24.15 -17.97
CA GLU A 395 -19.02 23.02 -18.88
C GLU A 395 -19.47 21.76 -18.12
N LEU A 396 -19.06 21.63 -16.86
CA LEU A 396 -19.45 20.53 -15.99
C LEU A 396 -20.96 20.43 -15.84
N ARG A 397 -21.66 21.57 -15.81
CA ARG A 397 -23.12 21.63 -15.63
C ARG A 397 -23.82 20.89 -16.76
N ASP A 398 -23.43 21.13 -17.99
CA ASP A 398 -24.04 20.53 -19.19
C ASP A 398 -23.84 19.01 -19.20
N ILE A 399 -22.64 18.55 -18.85
CA ILE A 399 -22.29 17.13 -18.82
C ILE A 399 -23.05 16.40 -17.70
N LEU A 400 -23.19 17.01 -16.52
CA LEU A 400 -23.89 16.37 -15.41
C LEU A 400 -25.41 16.36 -15.61
N THR A 401 -25.97 17.25 -16.45
CA THR A 401 -27.43 17.33 -16.66
C THR A 401 -28.04 16.00 -17.09
N MET A 402 -27.34 15.18 -17.88
CA MET A 402 -27.84 13.90 -18.37
C MET A 402 -28.06 12.87 -17.26
N TRP A 403 -27.21 12.86 -16.22
CA TRP A 403 -27.43 12.03 -15.02
C TRP A 403 -28.33 12.72 -13.99
N ALA A 404 -28.23 14.04 -13.85
CA ALA A 404 -29.03 14.83 -12.90
C ALA A 404 -30.54 14.77 -13.23
N ARG A 405 -30.93 14.89 -14.50
CA ARG A 405 -32.33 14.77 -14.95
C ARG A 405 -32.96 13.41 -14.60
N ARG A 406 -32.13 12.36 -14.49
CA ARG A 406 -32.57 11.00 -14.17
C ARG A 406 -32.48 10.68 -12.68
N GLY A 407 -31.98 11.61 -11.85
CA GLY A 407 -31.70 11.36 -10.44
C GLY A 407 -30.62 10.28 -10.21
N ARG A 408 -29.68 10.13 -11.16
CA ARG A 408 -28.66 9.06 -11.18
C ARG A 408 -27.24 9.56 -10.94
N ILE A 409 -27.12 10.73 -10.32
CA ILE A 409 -25.85 11.30 -9.88
C ILE A 409 -25.81 11.36 -8.35
N ARG A 410 -24.68 10.94 -7.78
CA ARG A 410 -24.38 11.09 -6.35
C ARG A 410 -23.05 11.78 -6.18
N TRP A 411 -23.08 12.96 -5.59
CA TRP A 411 -21.87 13.69 -5.21
C TRP A 411 -21.53 13.40 -3.75
N LEU A 412 -20.37 12.79 -3.52
CA LEU A 412 -19.81 12.51 -2.20
C LEU A 412 -18.76 13.57 -1.88
N ASP A 413 -19.18 14.60 -1.16
CA ASP A 413 -18.27 15.60 -0.62
C ASP A 413 -17.69 15.13 0.71
N VAL A 414 -16.40 14.84 0.73
CA VAL A 414 -15.71 14.35 1.94
C VAL A 414 -15.57 15.40 3.05
N THR A 415 -15.79 16.68 2.74
CA THR A 415 -15.79 17.75 3.75
C THR A 415 -17.10 17.82 4.53
N THR A 416 -18.16 17.17 4.04
CA THR A 416 -19.49 17.17 4.67
C THR A 416 -19.71 15.93 5.53
N ASP A 417 -20.57 16.06 6.55
CA ASP A 417 -20.97 14.98 7.46
C ASP A 417 -21.63 13.78 6.76
N THR A 418 -22.05 13.93 5.50
CA THR A 418 -22.66 12.85 4.70
C THR A 418 -21.71 11.65 4.59
N VAL A 419 -20.42 11.90 4.42
CA VAL A 419 -19.37 10.88 4.36
C VAL A 419 -19.00 10.38 5.77
N GLY A 420 -19.04 11.25 6.78
CA GLY A 420 -18.89 10.88 8.20
C GLY A 420 -19.94 9.87 8.68
N GLY A 421 -21.15 9.95 8.12
CA GLY A 421 -22.25 8.99 8.31
C GLY A 421 -22.07 7.65 7.58
N MET A 422 -21.11 7.53 6.65
CA MET A 422 -20.79 6.31 5.90
C MET A 422 -19.52 5.61 6.38
N ILE A 423 -18.60 6.32 7.02
CA ILE A 423 -17.32 5.78 7.51
C ILE A 423 -17.41 5.46 9.01
N VAL A 424 -16.77 4.37 9.43
CA VAL A 424 -16.51 4.09 10.85
C VAL A 424 -15.15 4.69 11.20
N SER A 425 -15.11 5.63 12.13
CA SER A 425 -13.85 6.19 12.62
C SER A 425 -13.03 5.09 13.30
N PRO A 426 -11.75 4.92 12.97
CA PRO A 426 -10.92 3.84 13.52
C PRO A 426 -10.75 3.90 15.04
N ASP A 427 -10.98 5.06 15.66
CA ASP A 427 -10.79 5.30 17.10
C ASP A 427 -12.04 5.03 17.96
N SER A 428 -13.19 4.68 17.36
CA SER A 428 -14.44 4.40 18.09
C SER A 428 -14.57 2.94 18.56
N ASN A 429 -13.48 2.30 18.96
CA ASN A 429 -13.52 0.95 19.52
C ASN A 429 -13.62 1.07 21.04
N SER A 430 -14.85 1.17 21.56
CA SER A 430 -15.16 0.62 22.88
C SER A 430 -14.73 -0.85 22.88
N GLN A 431 -13.92 -1.22 23.88
CA GLN A 431 -13.54 -2.61 24.10
C GLN A 431 -14.80 -3.48 24.19
N PRO A 432 -14.88 -4.63 23.50
CA PRO A 432 -15.86 -5.64 23.86
C PRO A 432 -15.41 -6.29 25.17
N SER A 433 -16.20 -6.14 26.23
CA SER A 433 -16.05 -6.89 27.48
C SER A 433 -16.01 -8.41 27.21
N PRO A 434 -15.18 -9.17 27.95
CA PRO A 434 -15.08 -10.61 27.75
C PRO A 434 -16.30 -11.30 28.36
N GLY A 435 -17.25 -11.71 27.52
CA GLY A 435 -18.46 -12.36 28.01
C GLY A 435 -19.25 -13.04 26.90
N THR A 436 -19.24 -14.37 26.93
CA THR A 436 -20.08 -15.31 26.17
C THR A 436 -19.71 -15.56 24.70
N ALA A 437 -18.97 -16.65 24.51
CA ALA A 437 -18.84 -17.34 23.25
C ALA A 437 -20.19 -17.87 22.74
N ARG A 438 -20.47 -17.70 21.44
CA ARG A 438 -21.13 -18.72 20.60
C ARG A 438 -20.88 -18.47 19.11
N SER A 439 -20.19 -19.44 18.50
CA SER A 439 -20.19 -19.91 17.11
C SER A 439 -20.49 -18.94 15.95
N GLY A 440 -19.54 -18.86 15.00
CA GLY A 440 -19.82 -18.40 13.65
C GLY A 440 -18.54 -18.23 12.83
N GLN A 441 -18.16 -19.25 12.07
CA GLN A 441 -17.03 -19.29 11.15
C GLN A 441 -17.03 -18.10 10.17
N THR A 442 -16.04 -17.20 10.23
CA THR A 442 -15.65 -16.40 9.03
C THR A 442 -14.29 -15.69 9.08
N ALA A 443 -13.55 -15.71 10.21
CA ALA A 443 -12.30 -14.95 10.33
C ALA A 443 -11.01 -15.80 10.31
N LYS A 444 -11.10 -17.13 10.16
CA LYS A 444 -9.94 -18.04 10.27
C LYS A 444 -9.37 -18.54 8.94
N GLN A 445 -9.88 -18.09 7.79
CA GLN A 445 -9.45 -18.61 6.47
C GLN A 445 -8.57 -17.66 5.64
N PHE A 446 -8.17 -16.49 6.18
CA PHE A 446 -7.43 -15.48 5.43
C PHE A 446 -5.98 -15.23 5.90
N LEU A 447 -5.47 -16.02 6.85
CA LEU A 447 -4.10 -15.89 7.36
C LEU A 447 -3.22 -17.14 7.18
N ASP A 448 -3.76 -18.27 6.71
CA ASP A 448 -2.99 -19.53 6.55
C ASP A 448 -2.62 -19.88 5.09
N THR A 449 -2.99 -19.07 4.10
CA THR A 449 -2.69 -19.37 2.69
C THR A 449 -1.24 -19.08 2.27
N ASP A 450 -0.41 -18.55 3.17
CA ASP A 450 1.03 -18.28 2.91
C ASP A 450 1.94 -19.45 3.36
N ALA A 451 1.39 -20.48 4.01
CA ALA A 451 2.12 -21.66 4.46
C ALA A 451 2.08 -22.86 3.47
N ALA A 452 1.17 -22.85 2.49
CA ALA A 452 1.00 -23.97 1.56
C ALA A 452 1.82 -23.88 0.26
N ALA A 453 2.43 -22.73 -0.04
CA ALA A 453 3.22 -22.52 -1.26
C ALA A 453 4.69 -22.96 -1.18
N SER A 454 5.10 -23.65 -0.11
CA SER A 454 6.50 -24.08 0.12
C SER A 454 6.72 -25.60 0.18
N VAL A 455 5.70 -26.42 -0.08
CA VAL A 455 5.80 -27.91 0.03
C VAL A 455 5.81 -28.63 -1.33
N GLY A 456 5.61 -27.94 -2.45
CA GLY A 456 5.48 -28.56 -3.79
C GLY A 456 6.74 -28.66 -4.66
N LEU A 457 7.96 -28.68 -4.12
CA LEU A 457 9.20 -28.81 -4.92
C LEU A 457 10.19 -29.78 -4.25
N ARG A 458 9.88 -31.08 -4.28
CA ARG A 458 10.87 -32.17 -4.32
C ARG A 458 10.21 -33.54 -4.54
N LYS A 459 10.25 -34.00 -5.79
CA LYS A 459 10.49 -35.38 -6.25
C LYS A 459 9.99 -35.40 -7.68
N ASP A 460 10.94 -35.33 -8.61
CA ASP A 460 10.91 -35.94 -9.95
C ASP A 460 12.14 -35.40 -10.68
N GLU A 461 13.25 -36.10 -10.54
CA GLU A 461 14.21 -36.41 -11.60
C GLU A 461 15.27 -37.36 -11.02
N ALA A 462 15.35 -38.51 -11.69
CA ALA A 462 16.31 -39.58 -11.47
C ALA A 462 17.70 -39.21 -11.99
#